data_AF-A0A2U0S5K7-F1
#
_entry.id   AF-A0A2U0S5K7-F1
#
_cell.length_a   1.000
_cell.length_b   1.000
_cell.length_c   1.000
_cell.angle_alpha   90.00
_cell.angle_beta   90.00
_cell.angle_gamma   90.00
#
_symmetry.space_group_name_H-M   'P 1'
#
loop_
_entity.id
_entity.type
_entity.pdbx_description
1 polymer ?
#
loop_
_entity_poly.entity_id
_entity_poly.type
_entity_poly.pdbx_seq_one_letter_code
_entity_poly.pdbx_strand_id
1 'polypeptide(L)'
;MQEWKTKHGTMRHYDQQAAIYNVQYVGEQNAKIQDILKSMNSFANEAVLDLGCGTGFLFQHISKRVGTLVGVDLSKKALLE
;
A
#
# COMPACT_ATOMS: atom_id res chain seq x y z
N MET A 1 -11.30 -13.68 21.47
CA MET A 1 -12.21 -14.05 20.35
C MET A 1 -12.89 -12.83 19.70
N GLN A 2 -13.39 -11.86 20.47
CA GLN A 2 -14.04 -10.65 19.92
C GLN A 2 -13.10 -9.83 19.00
N GLU A 3 -11.87 -9.59 19.44
CA GLU A 3 -10.84 -8.86 18.69
C GLU A 3 -10.51 -9.51 17.34
N TRP A 4 -10.50 -10.84 17.30
CA TRP A 4 -10.25 -11.60 16.07
C TRP A 4 -11.40 -11.46 15.08
N LYS A 5 -12.64 -11.43 15.57
CA LYS A 5 -13.83 -11.14 14.73
C LYS A 5 -13.77 -9.71 14.18
N THR A 6 -13.34 -8.74 14.99
CA THR A 6 -13.15 -7.35 14.54
C THR A 6 -12.09 -7.27 13.44
N LYS A 7 -10.91 -7.89 13.64
CA LYS A 7 -9.85 -7.95 12.61
C LYS A 7 -10.35 -8.54 11.29
N HIS A 8 -11.08 -9.67 11.35
CA HIS A 8 -11.68 -10.28 10.15
C HIS A 8 -12.78 -9.41 9.51
N GLY A 9 -13.52 -8.64 10.30
CA GLY A 9 -14.49 -7.66 9.79
C GLY A 9 -13.81 -6.55 8.99
N THR A 10 -12.75 -5.97 9.55
CA THR A 10 -11.92 -4.95 8.88
C THR A 10 -11.32 -5.47 7.59
N MET A 11 -10.75 -6.68 7.58
CA MET A 11 -10.21 -7.30 6.35
C MET A 11 -11.26 -7.41 5.24
N ARG A 12 -12.47 -7.90 5.55
CA ARG A 12 -13.56 -8.01 4.56
C ARG A 12 -14.03 -6.66 4.03
N HIS A 13 -14.02 -5.63 4.87
CA HIS A 13 -14.37 -4.27 4.42
C HIS A 13 -13.35 -3.75 3.39
N TYR A 14 -12.05 -3.97 3.61
CA TYR A 14 -11.02 -3.63 2.63
C TYR A 14 -11.16 -4.44 1.33
N ASP A 15 -11.42 -5.75 1.41
CA ASP A 15 -11.65 -6.61 0.22
C ASP A 15 -12.81 -6.12 -0.66
N GLN A 16 -13.87 -5.60 -0.04
CA GLN A 16 -15.07 -5.11 -0.74
C GLN A 16 -14.84 -3.75 -1.41
N GLN A 17 -14.01 -2.89 -0.83
CA GLN A 17 -13.85 -1.50 -1.27
C GLN A 17 -12.61 -1.26 -2.14
N ALA A 18 -11.65 -2.19 -2.18
CA ALA A 18 -10.37 -2.02 -2.90
C ALA A 18 -10.52 -1.49 -4.34
N ALA A 19 -11.44 -2.07 -5.11
CA ALA A 19 -11.65 -1.70 -6.51
C ALA A 19 -12.23 -0.28 -6.70
N ILE A 20 -13.11 0.18 -5.80
CA ILE A 20 -13.72 1.52 -5.87
C ILE A 20 -12.74 2.58 -5.33
N TYR A 21 -11.96 2.21 -4.32
CA TYR A 21 -10.97 3.08 -3.69
C TYR A 21 -9.87 3.52 -4.66
N ASN A 22 -9.43 2.61 -5.55
CA ASN A 22 -8.48 2.92 -6.60
C ASN A 22 -8.98 4.04 -7.52
N VAL A 23 -10.17 3.91 -8.11
CA VAL A 23 -10.64 4.85 -9.14
C VAL A 23 -10.83 6.27 -8.60
N GLN A 24 -11.24 6.44 -7.35
CA GLN A 24 -11.59 7.74 -6.80
C GLN A 24 -10.41 8.52 -6.18
N TYR A 25 -9.37 7.83 -5.70
CA TYR A 25 -8.32 8.46 -4.87
C TYR A 25 -6.89 8.39 -5.44
N VAL A 26 -6.67 7.80 -6.63
CA VAL A 26 -5.32 7.72 -7.27
C VAL A 26 -4.63 9.08 -7.32
N GLY A 27 -5.33 10.14 -7.72
CA GLY A 27 -4.75 11.48 -7.87
C GLY A 27 -4.25 12.07 -6.55
N GLU A 28 -5.07 12.01 -5.51
CA GLU A 28 -4.73 12.52 -4.18
C GLU A 28 -3.61 11.70 -3.53
N GLN A 29 -3.65 10.37 -3.65
CA GLN A 29 -2.62 9.49 -3.09
C GLN A 29 -1.27 9.69 -3.78
N ASN A 30 -1.26 9.84 -5.10
CA ASN A 30 -0.04 10.14 -5.84
C ASN A 30 0.59 11.46 -5.38
N ALA A 31 -0.22 12.51 -5.18
CA ALA A 31 0.28 13.80 -4.70
C ALA A 31 0.90 13.68 -3.30
N LYS A 32 0.19 13.05 -2.36
CA LYS A 32 0.69 12.82 -0.99
C LYS A 32 1.99 12.02 -0.96
N ILE A 33 2.05 10.91 -1.70
CA ILE A 33 3.25 10.08 -1.76
C ILE A 33 4.42 10.89 -2.30
N GLN A 34 4.24 11.61 -3.42
CA GLN A 34 5.31 12.42 -3.99
C GLN A 34 5.83 13.49 -3.03
N ASP A 35 4.94 14.18 -2.31
CA ASP A 35 5.34 15.22 -1.37
C ASP A 35 6.11 14.66 -0.16
N ILE A 36 5.67 13.51 0.38
CA ILE A 36 6.39 12.83 1.46
C ILE A 36 7.78 12.40 0.99
N LEU A 37 7.88 11.79 -0.20
CA LEU A 37 9.16 11.30 -0.74
C LEU A 37 10.17 12.43 -1.00
N LYS A 38 9.72 13.68 -1.22
CA LYS A 38 10.63 14.84 -1.33
C LYS A 38 11.30 15.20 0.01
N SER A 39 10.62 14.93 1.13
CA SER A 39 11.12 15.22 2.48
C SER A 39 11.95 14.09 3.09
N MET A 40 11.95 12.90 2.47
CA MET A 40 12.71 11.76 2.95
C MET A 40 14.16 11.81 2.45
N ASN A 41 15.08 11.31 3.26
CA ASN A 41 16.45 11.06 2.82
C ASN A 41 16.47 10.04 1.68
N SER A 42 17.52 10.07 0.86
CA SER A 42 17.72 9.06 -0.18
C SER A 42 17.87 7.67 0.45
N PHE A 43 17.03 6.73 0.01
CA PHE A 43 17.05 5.31 0.38
C PHE A 43 17.52 4.45 -0.82
N ALA A 44 18.52 4.96 -1.54
CA ALA A 44 19.02 4.31 -2.74
C ALA A 44 19.60 2.92 -2.42
N ASN A 45 19.16 1.90 -3.16
CA ASN A 45 19.61 0.51 -3.00
C ASN A 45 19.29 -0.12 -1.63
N GLU A 46 18.39 0.47 -0.83
CA GLU A 46 17.95 -0.11 0.44
C GLU A 46 16.85 -1.18 0.25
N ALA A 47 16.61 -1.97 1.29
CA ALA A 47 15.48 -2.90 1.36
C ALA A 47 14.29 -2.21 2.06
N VAL A 48 13.12 -2.22 1.42
CA VAL A 48 11.90 -1.59 1.92
C VAL A 48 10.79 -2.64 2.11
N LEU A 49 10.11 -2.56 3.25
CA LEU A 49 8.93 -3.33 3.58
C LEU A 49 7.71 -2.39 3.68
N ASP A 50 6.73 -2.58 2.80
CA ASP A 50 5.47 -1.84 2.78
C ASP A 50 4.36 -2.66 3.46
N LEU A 51 3.85 -2.16 4.59
CA LEU A 51 2.86 -2.82 5.43
C LEU A 51 1.46 -2.28 5.14
N GLY A 52 0.57 -3.14 4.66
CA GLY A 52 -0.73 -2.71 4.12
C GLY A 52 -0.58 -2.13 2.72
N CYS A 53 0.22 -2.78 1.88
CA CYS A 53 0.60 -2.27 0.56
C CYS A 53 -0.58 -2.12 -0.42
N GLY A 54 -1.75 -2.71 -0.11
CA GLY A 54 -2.93 -2.70 -0.96
C GLY A 54 -2.60 -3.23 -2.36
N THR A 55 -2.92 -2.44 -3.38
CA THR A 55 -2.64 -2.73 -4.79
C THR A 55 -1.27 -2.20 -5.25
N GLY A 56 -0.40 -1.84 -4.30
CA GLY A 56 0.99 -1.47 -4.58
C GLY A 56 1.21 -0.05 -5.11
N PHE A 57 0.38 0.94 -4.75
CA PHE A 57 0.59 2.34 -5.18
C PHE A 57 2.00 2.84 -4.93
N LEU A 58 2.52 2.62 -3.72
CA LEU A 58 3.86 3.08 -3.34
C LEU A 58 4.95 2.49 -4.25
N PHE A 59 4.77 1.26 -4.75
CA PHE A 59 5.75 0.58 -5.58
C PHE A 59 6.01 1.35 -6.88
N GLN A 60 4.97 1.96 -7.45
CA GLN A 60 5.09 2.77 -8.66
C GLN A 60 6.00 3.99 -8.46
N HIS A 61 6.11 4.49 -7.22
CA HIS A 61 6.91 5.66 -6.90
C HIS A 61 8.36 5.32 -6.53
N ILE A 62 8.61 4.17 -5.89
CA ILE A 62 9.92 3.88 -5.26
C ILE A 62 10.68 2.69 -5.84
N SER A 63 10.03 1.79 -6.61
CA SER A 63 10.65 0.54 -7.11
C SER A 63 11.94 0.75 -7.91
N LYS A 64 12.10 1.88 -8.59
CA LYS A 64 13.32 2.22 -9.35
C LYS A 64 14.46 2.79 -8.49
N ARG A 65 14.19 3.09 -7.22
CA ARG A 65 15.13 3.75 -6.29
C ARG A 65 15.69 2.78 -5.26
N VAL A 66 14.91 1.77 -4.87
CA VAL A 66 15.25 0.79 -3.84
C VAL A 66 15.90 -0.45 -4.43
N GLY A 67 16.70 -1.16 -3.64
CA GLY A 67 17.35 -2.41 -4.07
C GLY A 67 16.41 -3.61 -3.93
N THR A 68 15.55 -3.62 -2.91
CA THR A 68 14.55 -4.66 -2.71
C THR A 68 13.27 -4.05 -2.14
N LEU A 69 12.12 -4.47 -2.65
CA LEU A 69 10.81 -3.99 -2.22
C LEU A 69 9.89 -5.17 -1.97
N VAL A 70 9.37 -5.26 -0.75
CA VAL A 70 8.42 -6.30 -0.32
C VAL A 70 7.15 -5.65 0.19
N GLY A 71 6.01 -6.14 -0.26
CA GLY A 71 4.69 -5.65 0.13
C GLY A 71 3.95 -6.75 0.87
N VAL A 72 3.30 -6.39 1.96
CA VAL A 72 2.45 -7.29 2.73
C VAL A 72 1.08 -6.66 2.84
N ASP A 73 0.05 -7.41 2.47
CA ASP A 73 -1.34 -7.04 2.75
C ASP A 73 -2.13 -8.26 3.24
N LEU A 74 -3.14 -8.01 4.07
CA LEU A 74 -4.05 -9.04 4.55
C LEU A 74 -5.16 -9.33 3.52
N SER A 75 -5.46 -8.36 2.66
CA SER A 75 -6.36 -8.51 1.52
C SER A 75 -5.67 -9.27 0.39
N LYS A 76 -6.03 -10.54 0.22
CA LYS A 76 -5.57 -11.32 -0.94
C LYS A 76 -6.02 -10.69 -2.26
N LYS A 77 -7.17 -10.04 -2.28
CA LYS A 77 -7.71 -9.42 -3.49
C LYS A 77 -6.86 -8.21 -3.90
N ALA A 78 -6.46 -7.37 -2.94
CA ALA A 78 -5.60 -6.22 -3.23
C ALA A 78 -4.23 -6.65 -3.81
N LEU A 79 -3.68 -7.78 -3.33
CA LEU A 79 -2.41 -8.32 -3.85
C LEU A 79 -2.52 -8.97 -5.25
N LEU A 80 -3.73 -9.29 -5.71
CA LEU A 80 -3.98 -10.01 -6.96
C LEU A 80 -4.59 -9.12 -8.07
N GLU A 81 -4.83 -7.84 -7.79
CA GLU A 81 -5.16 -6.83 -8.82
C GLU A 81 -3.94 -6.51 -9.69
#